data_AF-A0A3L7S8M9-F1
#
_entry.id   AF-A0A3L7S8M9-F1
#
_cell.length_a   1.000
_cell.length_b   1.000
_cell.length_c   1.000
_cell.angle_alpha   90.00
_cell.angle_beta   90.00
_cell.angle_gamma   90.00
#
_symmetry.space_group_name_H-M   'P 1'
#
loop_
_entity.id
_entity.type
_entity.pdbx_description
1 polymer ?
#
loop_
_entity_poly.entity_id
_entity_poly.type
_entity_poly.pdbx_seq_one_letter_code
_entity_poly.pdbx_strand_id
1 'polypeptide(L)' 'LISVLAPLTQACFNPARDFGPRLFACIAGWGSIALPGFRDLGWLTVYIIAPIVGAVLGGGLYDVAIRPAHSVQDVKKNK' A
#
# COMPACT_ATOMS: atom_id res chain seq x y z
N LEU A 1 5.03 -10.87 -6.85
CA LEU A 1 4.84 -9.47 -6.38
C LEU A 1 6.17 -8.75 -6.20
N ILE A 2 7.00 -9.17 -5.23
CA ILE A 2 8.33 -8.57 -4.99
C ILE A 2 9.23 -8.67 -6.24
N SER A 3 9.36 -9.85 -6.84
CA SER A 3 10.23 -10.03 -8.03
C SER A 3 9.80 -9.23 -9.27
N VAL A 4 8.58 -8.67 -9.29
CA VAL A 4 8.03 -7.98 -10.46
C VAL A 4 7.92 -6.47 -10.21
N LEU A 5 7.40 -6.07 -9.04
CA LEU A 5 7.13 -4.65 -8.73
C LEU A 5 8.20 -4.01 -7.86
N ALA A 6 9.01 -4.79 -7.14
CA ALA A 6 10.04 -4.22 -6.27
C ALA A 6 11.14 -3.44 -7.01
N PRO A 7 11.57 -3.82 -8.24
CA PRO A 7 12.54 -3.01 -8.98
C PRO A 7 12.07 -1.59 -9.31
N LEU A 8 10.75 -1.34 -9.30
CA LEU A 8 10.18 -0.03 -9.62
C LEU A 8 9.97 0.83 -8.39
N THR A 9 9.31 0.28 -7.36
CA THR A 9 8.82 1.04 -6.20
C THR A 9 8.99 0.26 -4.90
N GLN A 10 9.94 -0.68 -4.85
CA GLN A 10 10.21 -1.53 -3.68
C GLN A 10 9.02 -2.41 -3.26
N ALA A 11 7.96 -2.46 -4.08
CA ALA A 11 6.70 -3.14 -3.81
C ALA A 11 6.13 -2.76 -2.42
N CYS A 12 6.23 -1.47 -2.08
CA CYS A 12 5.79 -0.97 -0.80
C CYS A 12 4.28 -0.69 -0.81
N PHE A 13 3.50 -1.64 -0.27
CA PHE A 13 2.03 -1.52 -0.16
C PHE A 13 1.54 -1.16 1.24
N ASN A 14 2.46 -0.87 2.17
CA ASN A 14 2.12 -0.53 3.55
C ASN A 14 2.76 0.81 3.93
N PRO A 15 1.95 1.87 4.14
CA PRO A 15 2.46 3.18 4.53
C PRO A 15 3.32 3.17 5.79
N ALA A 16 2.96 2.38 6.82
CA ALA A 16 3.72 2.31 8.06
C ALA A 16 5.10 1.66 7.86
N ARG A 17 5.19 0.71 6.93
CA ARG A 17 6.42 -0.03 6.59
C ARG A 17 7.46 0.84 5.87
N ASP A 18 7.02 1.96 5.29
CA ASP A 18 7.87 2.98 4.67
C ASP A 18 8.10 4.16 5.62
N PHE A 19 7.04 4.74 6.19
CA PHE A 19 7.12 5.95 7.00
C PHE A 19 7.90 5.77 8.31
N GLY A 20 7.71 4.66 9.02
CA GLY A 20 8.35 4.41 10.31
C GLY A 20 9.89 4.43 10.22
N PRO A 21 10.51 3.62 9.36
CA PRO A 21 11.95 3.64 9.13
C PRO A 21 12.48 5.00 8.65
N ARG A 22 11.73 5.74 7.83
CA ARG A 22 12.11 7.09 7.38
C ARG A 22 12.12 8.10 8.52
N LEU A 23 11.09 8.09 9.37
CA LEU A 23 11.02 8.95 10.54
C LEU A 23 12.17 8.65 11.51
N PHE A 24 12.48 7.37 11.72
CA PHE A 24 13.65 6.98 12.51
C PHE A 24 14.94 7.52 11.89
N ALA A 25 15.14 7.35 10.58
CA ALA A 25 16.33 7.87 9.90
C ALA A 25 16.46 9.40 10.01
N CYS A 26 15.35 10.15 9.98
CA CYS A 26 15.36 11.59 10.26
C CYS A 26 15.90 11.91 11.65
N ILE A 27 15.43 11.20 12.67
CA ILE A 27 15.87 11.38 14.06
C ILE A 27 17.32 10.91 14.25
N ALA A 28 17.74 9.88 13.50
CA ALA A 28 19.10 9.36 13.50
C ALA A 28 20.11 10.26 12.76
N GLY A 29 19.72 11.46 12.32
CA GLY A 29 20.61 12.46 11.76
C GLY A 29 20.94 12.25 10.27
N TRP A 30 20.17 11.43 9.54
CA TRP A 30 20.37 11.25 8.09
C TRP A 30 19.95 12.48 7.27
N GLY A 31 19.41 13.52 7.92
CA GLY A 31 19.12 14.80 7.29
C GLY A 31 18.06 14.71 6.20
N SER A 32 18.25 15.47 5.12
CA SER A 32 17.29 15.61 4.02
C SER A 32 17.13 14.36 3.16
N ILE A 33 17.94 13.30 3.34
CA ILE A 33 17.80 12.06 2.56
C ILE A 33 16.78 11.08 3.17
N ALA A 34 16.52 11.20 4.48
CA ALA A 34 15.60 10.31 5.18
C ALA A 34 14.14 10.54 4.80
N LEU A 35 13.75 11.82 4.81
CA LEU A 35 12.55 12.32 4.17
C LEU A 35 13.03 13.31 3.12
N PRO A 36 13.19 12.89 1.86
CA PRO A 36 13.50 13.80 0.77
C PRO A 36 12.30 14.73 0.54
N GLY A 37 12.15 15.74 1.40
CA GLY A 37 11.05 16.70 1.42
C GLY A 37 11.51 18.10 0.99
N PHE A 38 10.71 18.72 0.12
CA PHE A 38 10.83 20.00 -0.65
C PHE A 38 11.34 19.92 -2.10
N ARG A 39 11.98 18.83 -2.55
CA ARG A 39 12.35 18.65 -3.98
C ARG A 39 11.58 17.56 -4.71
N ASP A 40 11.02 16.58 -3.99
CA ASP A 40 10.28 15.46 -4.57
C ASP A 40 9.17 14.99 -3.61
N LEU A 41 7.92 14.96 -4.07
CA LEU A 41 6.77 14.46 -3.29
C LEU A 41 6.50 12.96 -3.55
N GLY A 42 7.35 12.30 -4.33
CA GLY A 42 7.19 10.91 -4.76
C GLY A 42 7.04 9.91 -3.61
N TRP A 43 7.79 10.07 -2.51
CA TRP A 43 7.66 9.14 -1.38
C TRP A 43 6.28 9.22 -0.71
N LEU A 44 5.70 10.42 -0.60
CA LEU A 44 4.39 10.62 0.01
C LEU A 44 3.28 10.07 -0.91
N THR A 45 3.35 10.39 -2.21
CA THR A 45 2.33 9.95 -3.16
C THR A 45 2.39 8.45 -3.43
N VAL A 46 3.59 7.90 -3.67
CA VAL A 46 3.79 6.50 -4.08
C VAL A 46 3.72 5.54 -2.89
N TYR A 47 4.25 5.89 -1.72
CA TYR A 47 4.38 4.94 -0.60
C TYR A 47 3.35 5.15 0.52
N ILE A 48 2.67 6.30 0.58
CA ILE A 48 1.63 6.58 1.58
C ILE A 48 0.26 6.64 0.93
N ILE A 49 0.05 7.55 -0.02
CA ILE A 49 -1.29 7.81 -0.59
C ILE A 49 -1.74 6.66 -1.49
N ALA A 50 -0.91 6.27 -2.47
CA ALA A 50 -1.28 5.25 -3.44
C ALA A 50 -1.64 3.88 -2.82
N PRO A 51 -0.92 3.36 -1.78
CA PRO A 51 -1.30 2.11 -1.14
C PRO A 51 -2.63 2.19 -0.38
N ILE A 52 -2.94 3.31 0.27
CA ILE A 52 -4.23 3.51 0.96
C ILE A 52 -5.37 3.49 -0.06
N VAL A 53 -5.24 4.29 -1.12
CA VAL A 53 -6.25 4.34 -2.19
C VAL A 53 -6.39 2.99 -2.87
N GLY A 54 -5.27 2.34 -3.20
CA GLY A 54 -5.25 1.02 -3.82
C GLY A 54 -5.91 -0.06 -2.94
N ALA A 55 -5.71 -0.02 -1.62
CA ALA A 55 -6.34 -0.97 -0.70
C ALA A 55 -7.87 -0.77 -0.66
N VAL A 56 -8.35 0.47 -0.59
CA VAL A 56 -9.79 0.78 -0.60
C VAL A 56 -10.43 0.35 -1.92
N LEU A 57 -9.81 0.70 -3.05
CA LEU A 57 -10.31 0.33 -4.38
C LEU A 57 -10.27 -1.19 -4.60
N GLY A 58 -9.19 -1.85 -4.19
CA GLY A 58 -9.04 -3.31 -4.31
C GLY A 58 -10.06 -4.06 -3.45
N GLY A 59 -10.30 -3.60 -2.22
CA GLY A 59 -11.34 -4.13 -1.35
C GLY A 59 -12.73 -3.94 -1.93
N GLY A 60 -13.03 -2.72 -2.43
CA GLY A 60 -14.29 -2.43 -3.09
C GLY A 60 -14.52 -3.29 -4.35
N LEU A 61 -13.47 -3.51 -5.16
CA LEU A 61 -13.54 -4.38 -6.31
C LEU A 61 -13.81 -5.84 -5.91
N TYR A 62 -13.19 -6.34 -4.85
CA TYR A 62 -13.47 -7.67 -4.32
C TYR A 62 -14.94 -7.80 -3.89
N ASP A 63 -15.46 -6.82 -3.15
CA ASP A 63 -16.84 -6.81 -2.67
C ASP A 63 -17.87 -6.81 -3.81
N VAL A 64 -17.58 -6.12 -4.92
CA VAL A 64 -18.49 -6.03 -6.07
C VAL A 64 -18.34 -7.21 -7.03
N ALA A 65 -17.12 -7.63 -7.34
CA ALA A 65 -16.87 -8.55 -8.43
C ALA A 65 -16.73 -10.02 -8.00
N ILE A 66 -16.21 -10.27 -6.79
CA ILE A 66 -15.83 -11.64 -6.36
C ILE A 66 -16.74 -12.13 -5.23
N ARG A 67 -16.95 -11.30 -4.21
CA ARG A 67 -17.74 -11.67 -3.03
C ARG A 67 -19.15 -12.18 -3.34
N PRO A 68 -19.91 -11.66 -4.33
CA PRO A 68 -21.25 -12.17 -4.64
C PRO A 68 -21.22 -13.62 -5.16
N ALA A 69 -20.17 -14.02 -5.87
CA ALA A 69 -20.03 -15.39 -6.34
C ALA A 69 -19.81 -16.37 -5.19
N HIS A 70 -19.10 -15.95 -4.14
CA HIS A 70 -18.86 -16.76 -2.95
C HIS A 70 -20.09 -16.81 -2.05
N SER A 71 -20.79 -15.69 -1.84
CA SER A 71 -21.98 -15.64 -0.99
C SER A 71 -23.12 -16.51 -1.52
N VAL A 72 -23.26 -16.64 -2.84
CA VAL A 72 -24.22 -17.56 -3.47
C VAL A 72 -23.91 -19.03 -3.15
N GLN A 73 -22.63 -19.41 -3.08
CA GLN A 73 -22.21 -20.77 -2.69
C GLN A 73 -22.48 -21.03 -1.20
N ASP A 74 -22.20 -20.05 -0.34
CA ASP A 74 -22.45 -20.17 1.10
C ASP A 74 -23.95 -20.33 1.42
N VAL A 75 -24.83 -19.63 0.70
CA VAL A 75 -26.29 -19.79 0.84
C VAL A 75 -26.76 -21.16 0.33
N LYS A 76 -26.22 -21.67 -0.79
CA LYS A 76 -26.54 -23.01 -1.29
C LYS A 76 -26.05 -24.13 -0.39
N LYS A 77 -24.92 -23.94 0.30
CA LYS A 77 -24.33 -24.94 1.19
C LYS A 77 -25.04 -25.04 2.54
N ASN A 78 -25.63 -23.95 3.01
CA ASN A 78 -26.42 -23.89 4.26
C ASN A 78 -27.93 -24.15 4.07
N LYS A 79 -28.36 -24.54 2.86
CA LYS A 79 -29.71 -25.02 2.55
C LYS A 79 -29.68 -26.50 2.26
#